data_AF-A0A229GSG2-F1
#
_entry.id   AF-A0A229GSG2-F1
#
_cell.length_a   1.000
_cell.length_b   1.000
_cell.length_c   1.000
_cell.angle_alpha   90.00
_cell.angle_beta   90.00
_cell.angle_gamma   90.00
#
_symmetry.space_group_name_H-M   'P 1'
#
loop_
_entity.id
_entity.type
_entity.pdbx_description
1 polymer ?
#
loop_
_entity_poly.entity_id
_entity_poly.type
_entity_poly.pdbx_seq_one_letter_code
_entity_poly.pdbx_strand_id
1 'polypeptide(L)'
;MNNDTITKSQLAAYKPTTAYVGTSWAVMLVGVLAYLFGLWNAKSMLLNEKGYYIAVLALGLYSAISLQKTLRDRSEGIPTTNMYYLISWAALGLSVVLIAIGLMNAGSLNLSEKGFYMMAFTMSLFAAVTIQKNTRDEAQIQTLIAPTTSINNEGVTRIPTQKSDSGKSLFGAVKSRIESHDDTAN
;
A
#
# COMPACT_ATOMS: atom_id res chain seq x y z
N MET A 1 6.81 15.96 37.93
CA MET A 1 5.89 15.71 36.80
C MET A 1 6.48 14.57 36.00
N ASN A 2 5.71 13.50 35.76
CA ASN A 2 6.23 12.26 35.18
C ASN A 2 6.35 12.41 33.65
N ASN A 3 7.55 12.25 33.08
CA ASN A 3 7.79 12.43 31.64
C ASN A 3 6.91 11.52 30.78
N ASP A 4 6.55 10.33 31.28
CA ASP A 4 5.73 9.34 30.57
C ASP A 4 4.31 9.83 30.26
N THR A 5 3.72 10.62 31.17
CA THR A 5 2.37 11.16 30.99
C THR A 5 2.36 12.22 29.88
N ILE A 6 3.41 13.05 29.82
CA ILE A 6 3.57 14.05 28.77
C ILE A 6 3.74 13.36 27.41
N THR A 7 4.61 12.35 27.31
CA THR A 7 4.83 11.61 26.05
C THR A 7 3.55 10.96 25.50
N LYS A 8 2.74 10.32 26.35
CA LYS A 8 1.46 9.71 25.92
C LYS A 8 0.44 10.76 25.45
N SER A 9 0.35 11.90 26.15
CA SER A 9 -0.54 13.00 25.76
C SER A 9 -0.14 13.63 24.43
N GLN A 10 1.16 13.76 24.16
CA GLN A 10 1.69 14.27 22.90
C GLN A 10 1.42 13.29 21.75
N LEU A 11 1.61 11.98 21.96
CA LEU A 11 1.27 10.95 20.97
C LEU A 11 -0.23 10.94 20.61
N ALA A 12 -1.10 11.11 21.59
CA ALA A 12 -2.54 11.21 21.36
C ALA A 12 -2.92 12.44 20.52
N ALA A 13 -2.17 13.55 20.64
CA ALA A 13 -2.40 14.75 19.85
C ALA A 13 -2.02 14.59 18.36
N TYR A 14 -1.11 13.66 18.03
CA TYR A 14 -0.76 13.33 16.63
C TYR A 14 -1.77 12.38 15.96
N LYS A 15 -2.75 11.85 16.71
CA LYS A 15 -3.76 10.96 16.14
C LYS A 15 -4.70 11.74 15.23
N PRO A 16 -4.90 11.30 13.97
CA PRO A 16 -5.92 11.88 13.11
C PRO A 16 -7.28 11.86 13.82
N THR A 17 -8.02 12.97 13.77
CA THR A 17 -9.36 13.00 14.36
C THR A 17 -10.30 12.12 13.54
N THR A 18 -11.26 11.47 14.19
CA THR A 18 -12.25 10.63 13.50
C THR A 18 -13.02 11.42 12.43
N ALA A 19 -13.27 12.71 12.67
CA ALA A 19 -13.86 13.61 11.69
C ALA A 19 -12.97 13.75 10.45
N TYR A 20 -11.67 14.00 10.61
CA TYR A 20 -10.72 14.12 9.50
C TYR A 20 -10.61 12.82 8.68
N VAL A 21 -10.53 11.67 9.36
CA VAL A 21 -10.52 10.36 8.71
C VAL A 21 -11.82 10.17 7.92
N GLY A 22 -12.98 10.39 8.53
CA GLY A 22 -14.28 10.28 7.87
C GLY A 22 -14.41 11.19 6.65
N THR A 23 -14.00 12.46 6.76
CA THR A 23 -13.99 13.41 5.64
C THR A 23 -13.08 12.95 4.52
N SER A 24 -11.88 12.42 4.81
CA SER A 24 -10.96 11.94 3.77
C SER A 24 -11.56 10.80 2.92
N TRP A 25 -12.25 9.86 3.57
CA TRP A 25 -12.99 8.79 2.89
C TRP A 25 -14.18 9.33 2.08
N ALA A 26 -14.93 10.27 2.64
CA ALA A 26 -16.05 10.91 1.93
C ALA A 26 -15.57 11.65 0.68
N VAL A 27 -14.48 12.42 0.76
CA VAL A 27 -13.90 13.15 -0.38
C VAL A 27 -13.43 12.18 -1.46
N MET A 28 -12.78 11.07 -1.10
CA MET A 28 -12.37 10.05 -2.07
C MET A 28 -13.59 9.47 -2.80
N LEU A 29 -14.62 9.09 -2.06
CA LEU A 29 -15.84 8.49 -2.62
C LEU A 29 -16.56 9.48 -3.53
N VAL A 30 -16.73 10.74 -3.09
CA VAL A 30 -17.34 11.79 -3.92
C VAL A 30 -16.52 12.03 -5.19
N GLY A 31 -15.19 12.06 -5.12
CA GLY A 31 -14.35 12.28 -6.30
C GLY A 31 -14.43 11.16 -7.32
N VAL A 32 -14.32 9.91 -6.85
CA VAL A 32 -14.43 8.74 -7.72
C VAL A 32 -15.83 8.65 -8.32
N LEU A 33 -16.89 8.79 -7.51
CA LEU A 33 -18.26 8.72 -8.01
C LEU A 33 -18.57 9.88 -8.96
N ALA A 34 -18.16 11.10 -8.67
CA ALA A 34 -18.34 12.24 -9.57
C ALA A 34 -17.68 11.97 -10.92
N TYR A 35 -16.44 11.46 -10.93
CA TYR A 35 -15.74 11.09 -12.16
C TYR A 35 -16.49 10.01 -12.95
N LEU A 36 -16.95 8.93 -12.28
CA LEU A 36 -17.68 7.84 -12.91
C LEU A 36 -19.06 8.28 -13.43
N PHE A 37 -19.79 9.09 -12.66
CA PHE A 37 -21.07 9.65 -13.09
C PHE A 37 -20.90 10.61 -14.26
N GLY A 38 -19.82 11.39 -14.30
CA GLY A 38 -19.44 12.19 -15.46
C GLY A 38 -19.33 11.31 -16.71
N LEU A 39 -18.56 10.22 -16.62
CA LEU A 39 -18.37 9.30 -17.76
C LEU A 39 -19.66 8.60 -18.18
N TRP A 40 -20.50 8.26 -17.21
CA TRP A 40 -21.82 7.70 -17.50
C TRP A 40 -22.69 8.69 -18.27
N ASN A 41 -22.70 9.96 -17.85
CA ASN A 41 -23.50 11.02 -18.46
C ASN A 41 -22.95 11.55 -19.79
N ALA A 42 -21.66 11.32 -20.09
CA ALA A 42 -21.04 11.68 -21.36
C ALA A 42 -21.60 10.83 -22.52
N LYS A 43 -22.74 11.24 -23.09
CA LYS A 43 -23.42 10.50 -24.17
C LYS A 43 -22.66 10.51 -25.50
N SER A 44 -21.93 11.60 -25.77
CA SER A 44 -21.20 11.80 -27.03
C SER A 44 -19.87 11.03 -27.11
N MET A 45 -19.53 10.29 -26.07
CA MET A 45 -18.24 9.65 -25.89
C MET A 45 -18.31 8.15 -26.18
N LEU A 46 -17.36 7.63 -26.95
CA LEU A 46 -17.33 6.22 -27.32
C LEU A 46 -16.99 5.34 -26.11
N LEU A 47 -17.40 4.08 -26.14
CA LEU A 47 -17.22 3.17 -25.01
C LEU A 47 -15.73 2.90 -24.70
N ASN A 48 -14.89 2.80 -25.74
CA ASN A 48 -13.44 2.67 -25.60
C ASN A 48 -12.81 3.93 -24.98
N GLU A 49 -13.31 5.12 -25.32
CA GLU A 49 -12.87 6.36 -24.70
C GLU A 49 -13.22 6.35 -23.21
N LYS A 50 -14.46 5.99 -22.83
CA LYS A 50 -14.84 5.88 -21.41
C LYS A 50 -13.95 4.90 -20.66
N GLY A 51 -13.67 3.74 -21.26
CA GLY A 51 -12.75 2.74 -20.72
C GLY A 51 -11.35 3.29 -20.47
N TYR A 52 -10.83 4.10 -21.39
CA TYR A 52 -9.54 4.78 -21.22
C TYR A 52 -9.53 5.66 -19.96
N TYR A 53 -10.53 6.50 -19.75
CA TYR A 53 -10.58 7.38 -18.58
C TYR A 53 -10.76 6.65 -17.25
N ILE A 54 -11.51 5.54 -17.24
CA ILE A 54 -11.63 4.65 -16.08
C ILE A 54 -10.28 4.00 -15.77
N ALA A 55 -9.58 3.49 -16.78
CA ALA A 55 -8.28 2.87 -16.63
C ALA A 55 -7.23 3.87 -16.10
N VAL A 56 -7.25 5.12 -16.59
CA VAL A 56 -6.37 6.19 -16.11
C VAL A 56 -6.68 6.56 -14.65
N LEU A 57 -7.95 6.66 -14.26
CA LEU A 57 -8.34 6.88 -12.86
C LEU A 57 -7.82 5.75 -11.95
N ALA A 58 -8.05 4.50 -12.35
CA ALA A 58 -7.60 3.33 -11.60
C ALA A 58 -6.08 3.26 -11.49
N LEU A 59 -5.35 3.52 -12.59
CA LEU A 59 -3.90 3.59 -12.62
C LEU A 59 -3.38 4.68 -11.67
N GLY A 60 -3.98 5.86 -11.70
CA GLY A 60 -3.59 6.96 -10.81
C GLY A 60 -3.80 6.63 -9.34
N LEU A 61 -4.97 6.10 -8.96
CA LEU A 61 -5.26 5.72 -7.58
C LEU A 61 -4.33 4.61 -7.09
N TYR A 62 -4.16 3.55 -7.88
CA TYR A 62 -3.29 2.44 -7.55
C TYR A 62 -1.83 2.88 -7.38
N SER A 63 -1.31 3.68 -8.31
CA SER A 63 0.07 4.15 -8.28
C SER A 63 0.32 5.13 -7.13
N ALA A 64 -0.64 6.02 -6.81
CA ALA A 64 -0.54 6.91 -5.65
C ALA A 64 -0.48 6.11 -4.33
N ILE A 65 -1.38 5.14 -4.13
CA ILE A 65 -1.40 4.27 -2.95
C ILE A 65 -0.09 3.46 -2.84
N SER A 66 0.37 2.89 -3.95
CA SER A 66 1.61 2.11 -4.04
C SER A 66 2.85 2.95 -3.74
N LEU A 67 2.90 4.18 -4.25
CA LEU A 67 4.00 5.09 -4.01
C LEU A 67 4.06 5.51 -2.53
N GLN A 68 2.90 5.86 -1.93
CA GLN A 68 2.84 6.19 -0.51
C GLN A 68 3.29 5.01 0.36
N LYS A 69 2.85 3.80 0.02
CA LYS A 69 3.28 2.57 0.71
C LYS A 69 4.80 2.39 0.62
N THR A 70 5.37 2.48 -0.58
CA THR A 70 6.81 2.29 -0.79
C THR A 70 7.65 3.35 -0.07
N LEU A 71 7.24 4.61 -0.14
CA LEU A 71 7.93 5.70 0.55
C LEU A 71 7.93 5.50 2.07
N ARG A 72 6.79 5.06 2.63
CA ARG A 72 6.69 4.68 4.04
C ARG A 72 7.63 3.53 4.36
N ASP A 73 7.52 2.43 3.62
CA ASP A 73 8.30 1.22 3.89
C ASP A 73 9.82 1.53 3.86
N ARG A 74 10.27 2.39 2.93
CA ARG A 74 11.65 2.91 2.92
C ARG A 74 12.01 3.73 4.16
N SER A 75 11.12 4.61 4.62
CA SER A 75 11.37 5.43 5.82
C SER A 75 11.38 4.61 7.11
N GLU A 76 10.67 3.48 7.14
CA GLU A 76 10.59 2.55 8.27
C GLU A 76 11.69 1.47 8.21
N GLY A 77 12.56 1.48 7.19
CA GLY A 77 13.62 0.48 7.02
C GLY A 77 13.14 -0.90 6.56
N ILE A 78 11.88 -1.01 6.12
CA ILE A 78 11.32 -2.23 5.52
C ILE A 78 11.94 -2.40 4.11
N PRO A 79 12.49 -3.58 3.78
CA PRO A 79 13.16 -3.78 2.50
C PRO A 79 12.17 -3.59 1.34
N THR A 80 12.48 -2.63 0.48
CA THR A 80 11.76 -2.36 -0.77
C THR A 80 12.74 -2.38 -1.93
N THR A 81 12.27 -2.86 -3.09
CA THR A 81 13.12 -2.87 -4.28
C THR A 81 13.12 -1.48 -4.93
N ASN A 82 14.30 -0.99 -5.32
CA ASN A 82 14.40 0.29 -6.02
C ASN A 82 13.61 0.28 -7.35
N MET A 83 13.49 -0.90 -7.98
CA MET A 83 12.66 -1.09 -9.17
C MET A 83 11.18 -0.80 -8.92
N TYR A 84 10.61 -1.30 -7.82
CA TYR A 84 9.20 -1.05 -7.48
C TYR A 84 8.94 0.43 -7.17
N TYR A 85 9.88 1.09 -6.49
CA TYR A 85 9.82 2.54 -6.24
C TYR A 85 9.78 3.36 -7.55
N LEU A 86 10.67 3.06 -8.48
CA LEU A 86 10.74 3.73 -9.78
C LEU A 86 9.48 3.48 -10.62
N ILE A 87 9.01 2.24 -10.68
CA ILE A 87 7.79 1.89 -11.42
C ILE A 87 6.56 2.59 -10.81
N SER A 88 6.48 2.70 -9.49
CA SER A 88 5.38 3.40 -8.82
C SER A 88 5.35 4.88 -9.16
N TRP A 89 6.53 5.54 -9.15
CA TRP A 89 6.68 6.93 -9.59
C TRP A 89 6.34 7.11 -11.07
N ALA A 90 6.85 6.23 -11.93
CA ALA A 90 6.60 6.26 -13.37
C ALA A 90 5.11 6.07 -13.68
N ALA A 91 4.44 5.11 -13.03
CA ALA A 91 3.01 4.86 -13.20
C ALA A 91 2.15 6.05 -12.76
N LEU A 92 2.52 6.70 -11.64
CA LEU A 92 1.84 7.90 -11.18
C LEU A 92 2.00 9.05 -12.18
N GLY A 93 3.23 9.32 -12.62
CA GLY A 93 3.49 10.33 -13.64
C GLY A 93 2.77 10.03 -14.95
N LEU A 94 2.77 8.77 -15.38
CA LEU A 94 2.07 8.32 -16.58
C LEU A 94 0.57 8.55 -16.48
N SER A 95 -0.06 8.27 -15.33
CA SER A 95 -1.49 8.53 -15.14
C SER A 95 -1.84 10.02 -15.29
N VAL A 96 -0.99 10.91 -14.74
CA VAL A 96 -1.15 12.37 -14.83
C VAL A 96 -0.98 12.87 -16.26
N VAL A 97 0.00 12.33 -16.99
CA VAL A 97 0.23 12.66 -18.40
C VAL A 97 -0.92 12.15 -19.26
N LEU A 98 -1.39 10.93 -19.04
CA LEU A 98 -2.50 10.34 -19.79
C LEU A 98 -3.79 11.13 -19.59
N ILE A 99 -4.15 11.52 -18.36
CA ILE A 99 -5.37 12.33 -18.16
C ILE A 99 -5.26 13.69 -18.85
N ALA A 100 -4.09 14.34 -18.77
CA ALA A 100 -3.87 15.64 -19.42
C ALA A 100 -3.99 15.53 -20.94
N ILE A 101 -3.27 14.60 -21.56
CA ILE A 101 -3.30 14.38 -23.02
C ILE A 101 -4.67 13.92 -23.47
N GLY A 102 -5.29 12.98 -22.75
CA GLY A 102 -6.62 12.47 -23.05
C GLY A 102 -7.64 13.61 -23.12
N LEU A 103 -7.69 14.46 -22.09
CA LEU A 103 -8.63 15.58 -22.05
C LEU A 103 -8.30 16.67 -23.07
N MET A 104 -7.03 16.95 -23.34
CA MET A 104 -6.63 17.88 -24.41
C MET A 104 -7.15 17.41 -25.77
N ASN A 105 -7.05 16.11 -26.06
CA ASN A 105 -7.46 15.52 -27.33
C ASN A 105 -8.94 15.15 -27.41
N ALA A 106 -9.69 15.23 -26.31
CA ALA A 106 -11.11 14.92 -26.28
C ALA A 106 -11.94 16.01 -27.00
N GLY A 107 -12.14 15.85 -28.31
CA GLY A 107 -12.94 16.78 -29.12
C GLY A 107 -14.45 16.73 -28.82
N SER A 108 -14.93 15.63 -28.24
CA SER A 108 -16.34 15.40 -27.90
C SER A 108 -16.77 16.01 -26.55
N LEU A 109 -15.82 16.52 -25.76
CA LEU A 109 -16.07 17.11 -24.44
C LEU A 109 -15.97 18.64 -24.48
N ASN A 110 -16.91 19.28 -23.78
CA ASN A 110 -16.82 20.72 -23.52
C ASN A 110 -15.68 21.03 -22.54
N LEU A 111 -15.19 22.29 -22.58
CA LEU A 111 -14.08 22.71 -21.70
C LEU A 111 -14.41 22.56 -20.21
N SER A 112 -15.65 22.79 -19.82
CA SER A 112 -16.13 22.60 -18.44
C SER A 112 -16.09 21.13 -18.00
N GLU A 113 -16.45 20.20 -18.89
CA GLU A 113 -16.39 18.76 -18.62
C GLU A 113 -14.94 18.30 -18.45
N LYS A 114 -14.03 18.80 -19.29
CA LYS A 114 -12.59 18.53 -19.15
C LYS A 114 -12.06 18.99 -17.80
N GLY A 115 -12.41 20.21 -17.39
CA GLY A 115 -12.06 20.73 -16.07
C GLY A 115 -12.62 19.88 -14.94
N PHE A 116 -13.88 19.46 -15.06
CA PHE A 116 -14.53 18.57 -14.09
C PHE A 116 -13.77 17.24 -13.90
N TYR A 117 -13.37 16.57 -14.99
CA TYR A 117 -12.60 15.32 -14.88
C TYR A 117 -11.22 15.51 -14.25
N MET A 118 -10.48 16.58 -14.59
CA MET A 118 -9.21 16.90 -13.94
C MET A 118 -9.36 17.13 -12.44
N MET A 119 -10.37 17.91 -12.04
CA MET A 119 -10.63 18.21 -10.63
C MET A 119 -11.05 16.96 -9.86
N ALA A 120 -11.94 16.14 -10.41
CA ALA A 120 -12.36 14.89 -9.78
C ALA A 120 -11.20 13.89 -9.67
N PHE A 121 -10.34 13.79 -10.69
CA PHE A 121 -9.15 12.94 -10.67
C PHE A 121 -8.14 13.39 -9.59
N THR A 122 -7.77 14.67 -9.59
CA THR A 122 -6.83 15.24 -8.60
C THR A 122 -7.35 15.17 -7.18
N MET A 123 -8.64 15.46 -6.97
CA MET A 123 -9.31 15.30 -5.68
C MET A 123 -9.27 13.84 -5.19
N SER A 124 -9.51 12.88 -6.08
CA SER A 124 -9.45 11.45 -5.75
C SER A 124 -8.03 11.01 -5.39
N LEU A 125 -7.02 11.45 -6.14
CA LEU A 125 -5.60 11.17 -5.82
C LEU A 125 -5.20 11.74 -4.46
N PHE A 126 -5.54 13.01 -4.20
CA PHE A 126 -5.22 13.66 -2.94
C PHE A 126 -5.90 12.98 -1.75
N ALA A 127 -7.17 12.62 -1.90
CA ALA A 127 -7.90 11.90 -0.87
C ALA A 127 -7.30 10.50 -0.61
N ALA A 128 -6.93 9.76 -1.66
CA ALA A 128 -6.28 8.45 -1.52
C ALA A 128 -4.94 8.56 -0.76
N VAL A 129 -4.11 9.56 -1.08
CA VAL A 129 -2.86 9.84 -0.34
C VAL A 129 -3.15 10.19 1.12
N THR A 130 -4.20 10.97 1.37
CA THR A 130 -4.58 11.37 2.73
C THR A 130 -5.06 10.19 3.56
N ILE A 131 -5.88 9.30 3.00
CA ILE A 131 -6.34 8.06 3.65
C ILE A 131 -5.14 7.17 4.00
N GLN A 132 -4.17 7.03 3.10
CA GLN A 132 -2.95 6.25 3.35
C GLN A 132 -2.14 6.81 4.51
N LYS A 133 -2.01 8.14 4.60
CA LYS A 133 -1.36 8.81 5.73
C LYS A 133 -2.13 8.61 7.04
N ASN A 134 -3.45 8.82 7.02
CA ASN A 134 -4.31 8.63 8.19
C ASN A 134 -4.22 7.21 8.75
N THR A 135 -4.32 6.21 7.88
CA THR A 135 -4.25 4.80 8.27
C THR A 135 -2.88 4.45 8.84
N ARG A 136 -1.80 5.01 8.28
CA ARG A 136 -0.44 4.87 8.80
C ARG A 136 -0.32 5.47 10.20
N ASP A 137 -0.74 6.72 10.35
CA ASP A 137 -0.55 7.48 11.60
C ASP A 137 -1.35 6.83 12.74
N GLU A 138 -2.56 6.34 12.46
CA GLU A 138 -3.34 5.56 13.43
C GLU A 138 -2.64 4.26 13.84
N ALA A 139 -2.05 3.51 12.91
CA ALA A 139 -1.36 2.26 13.20
C ALA A 139 -0.08 2.47 14.04
N GLN A 140 0.70 3.51 13.74
CA GLN A 140 1.90 3.86 14.50
C GLN A 140 1.54 4.25 15.94
N ILE A 141 0.51 5.08 16.13
CA ILE A 141 0.06 5.50 17.46
C ILE A 141 -0.47 4.33 18.28
N GLN A 142 -1.21 3.40 17.67
CA GLN A 142 -1.66 2.18 18.34
C GLN A 142 -0.48 1.35 18.85
N THR A 143 0.56 1.19 18.03
CA THR A 143 1.78 0.44 18.39
C THR A 143 2.52 1.07 19.56
N LEU A 144 2.55 2.40 19.64
CA LEU A 144 3.26 3.14 20.70
C LEU A 144 2.45 3.29 22.00
N ILE A 145 1.11 3.31 21.93
CA ILE A 145 0.22 3.43 23.10
C ILE A 145 -0.07 2.07 23.72
N ALA A 146 -0.11 1.00 22.92
CA ALA A 146 -0.24 -0.35 23.43
C ALA A 146 0.85 -0.58 24.48
N PRO A 147 0.50 -0.97 25.74
CA PRO A 147 1.52 -1.45 26.64
C PRO A 147 2.19 -2.62 25.92
N THR A 148 3.51 -2.60 25.83
CA THR A 148 4.24 -3.85 25.57
C THR A 148 3.77 -4.79 26.67
N THR A 149 2.80 -5.66 26.38
CA THR A 149 2.53 -6.82 27.20
C THR A 149 3.85 -7.56 27.15
N SER A 150 4.68 -7.33 28.17
CA SER A 150 5.82 -8.17 28.41
C SER A 150 5.25 -9.58 28.39
N ILE A 151 5.75 -10.38 27.45
CA ILE A 151 5.73 -11.82 27.64
C ILE A 151 6.52 -12.00 28.95
N ASN A 152 5.82 -11.97 30.09
CA ASN A 152 6.36 -12.42 31.36
C ASN A 152 6.55 -13.90 31.18
N ASN A 153 7.73 -14.27 30.71
CA ASN A 153 8.20 -15.64 30.67
C ASN A 153 8.65 -16.05 32.09
N GLU A 154 7.76 -15.90 33.07
CA GLU A 154 7.90 -16.54 34.39
C GLU A 154 7.21 -17.92 34.41
N GLY A 155 7.19 -18.57 33.26
CA GLY A 155 6.72 -19.94 33.06
C GLY A 155 7.65 -20.76 32.18
N VAL A 156 8.97 -20.52 32.25
CA VAL A 156 9.94 -21.47 31.69
C VAL A 156 10.06 -22.64 32.66
N THR A 157 9.10 -23.56 32.57
CA THR A 157 9.35 -24.94 32.98
C THR A 157 10.54 -25.41 32.14
N ARG A 158 11.67 -25.69 32.80
CA ARG A 158 12.91 -26.14 32.18
C ARG A 158 12.63 -27.34 31.26
N ILE A 159 12.62 -27.12 29.95
CA ILE A 159 12.71 -28.21 28.97
C ILE A 159 14.16 -28.72 29.05
N PRO A 160 14.40 -30.02 29.32
CA PRO A 160 15.76 -30.53 29.29
C PRO A 160 16.31 -30.37 27.88
N THR A 161 17.52 -29.82 27.79
CA THR A 161 18.32 -29.65 26.57
C THR A 161 18.33 -30.92 25.73
N GLN A 162 17.54 -30.93 24.64
CA GLN A 162 17.67 -31.91 23.59
C GLN A 162 18.81 -31.45 22.66
N LYS A 163 19.93 -32.17 22.73
CA LYS A 163 21.07 -32.03 21.83
C LYS A 163 20.59 -32.21 20.38
N SER A 164 20.55 -31.13 19.61
CA SER A 164 20.24 -31.16 18.18
C SER A 164 21.49 -31.59 17.42
N ASP A 165 21.55 -32.87 17.07
CA ASP A 165 22.58 -33.43 16.19
C ASP A 165 22.17 -33.14 14.73
N SER A 166 22.43 -31.91 14.27
CA SER A 166 22.18 -31.47 12.90
C SER A 166 23.49 -31.40 12.12
N GLY A 167 24.11 -32.58 11.92
CA GLY A 167 25.36 -32.75 11.19
C GLY A 167 25.27 -33.68 9.98
N LYS A 168 24.08 -33.95 9.43
CA LYS A 168 23.93 -34.78 8.22
C LYS A 168 23.13 -34.03 7.17
N SER A 169 23.86 -33.27 6.36
CA SER A 169 23.41 -32.72 5.08
C SER A 169 22.63 -33.79 4.30
N LEU A 170 21.46 -33.41 3.78
CA LEU A 170 20.58 -34.23 2.93
C LEU A 170 21.31 -34.90 1.77
N PHE A 171 22.45 -34.36 1.35
CA PHE A 171 23.31 -34.93 0.32
C PHE A 171 24.08 -36.19 0.77
N GLY A 172 24.31 -36.39 2.07
CA GLY A 172 24.93 -37.59 2.61
C GLY A 172 24.01 -38.81 2.62
N ALA A 173 22.71 -38.60 2.88
CA ALA A 173 21.70 -39.68 2.90
C ALA A 173 21.37 -40.20 1.48
N VAL A 174 21.57 -39.38 0.45
CA VAL A 174 21.42 -39.78 -0.95
C VAL A 174 22.63 -40.58 -1.43
N LYS A 175 23.86 -40.20 -1.04
CA LYS A 175 25.08 -40.94 -1.41
C LYS A 175 25.12 -42.35 -0.79
N SER A 176 24.70 -42.50 0.47
CA SER A 176 24.68 -43.81 1.13
C SER A 176 23.66 -44.80 0.55
N ARG A 177 22.62 -44.31 -0.14
CA ARG A 177 21.63 -45.15 -0.83
C ARG A 177 22.11 -45.61 -2.22
N ILE A 178 23.02 -44.85 -2.85
CA ILE A 178 23.60 -45.20 -4.15
C ILE A 178 24.73 -46.23 -3.98
N GLU A 179 25.57 -46.09 -2.94
CA GLU A 179 26.64 -47.06 -2.66
C GLU A 179 26.11 -48.44 -2.21
N SER A 180 24.90 -48.53 -1.65
CA SER A 180 24.34 -49.81 -1.21
C SER A 180 23.72 -50.67 -2.33
N HIS A 181 23.76 -50.21 -3.59
CA HIS A 181 23.24 -50.94 -4.75
C HIS A 181 24.33 -51.62 -5.61
N ASP A 182 25.62 -51.33 -5.35
CA ASP A 182 26.73 -51.97 -6.09
C ASP A 182 27.32 -53.21 -5.36
N ASP A 183 27.00 -53.44 -4.10
CA ASP A 183 27.52 -54.58 -3.32
C ASP A 183 26.68 -55.88 -3.43
N THR A 184 25.73 -55.94 -4.36
CA THR A 184 24.94 -57.18 -4.64
C THR A 184 25.17 -57.75 -6.05
N ALA A 185 26.23 -57.35 -6.73
CA ALA A 185 26.64 -57.95 -8.01
C ALA A 185 28.09 -58.45 -7.96
N ASN A 186 28.35 -59.44 -7.11
CA ASN A 186 29.35 -60.49 -7.36
C ASN A 186 29.06 -61.74 -6.52
#